data_AF-A0A7W1V981-F1
#
_entry.id   AF-A0A7W1V981-F1
#
_cell.length_a   1.000
_cell.length_b   1.000
_cell.length_c   1.000
_cell.angle_alpha   90.00
_cell.angle_beta   90.00
_cell.angle_gamma   90.00
#
_symmetry.space_group_name_H-M   'P 1'
#
loop_
_entity.id
_entity.type
_entity.pdbx_description
1 polymer ?
#
loop_
_entity_poly.entity_id
_entity_poly.type
_entity_poly.pdbx_seq_one_letter_code
_entity_poly.pdbx_strand_id
1 'polypeptide(L)'
;MAENLTYLEIAHKILSEEPKLKQIHYRDLAKKAFDLGFIESDDLIIAGNISSAMNSDVRKAKSQGTEPTFISYGKGWFGLAANEPRGIFADIRNKNQEVKKHLLEALHAMHPTKFEELIGEVLRNLNFENVEVRGKTGDGGIDVVGELVVAGVIKSSVSVQVKRWRNNIQRKEISELRGSLRPHQTGLFITTSDFSRPAIEEATDPYKNPISLMNGIELVDLLCEFGIGVVSERVTIYDIDNDELAFDFPESNEIDEEQGIEIFANYKNHQHFAIYFSPTKIVYENEVYKSPSAAGTKVQNGMPVNGWKFWKYTDEKSGKVHPIERLRKK
;
A
#
# COMPACT_ATOMS: atom_id res chain seq x y z
N MET A 1 22.38 -23.64 -20.12
CA MET A 1 23.32 -22.88 -19.27
C MET A 1 22.45 -22.02 -18.37
N ALA A 2 22.62 -22.08 -17.04
CA ALA A 2 21.87 -21.21 -16.15
C ALA A 2 22.26 -19.76 -16.48
N GLU A 3 21.26 -18.97 -16.87
CA GLU A 3 21.40 -17.53 -17.07
C GLU A 3 21.86 -16.93 -15.73
N ASN A 4 23.00 -16.24 -15.71
CA ASN A 4 23.57 -15.72 -14.48
C ASN A 4 22.85 -14.42 -14.09
N LEU A 5 21.61 -14.55 -13.64
CA LEU A 5 20.73 -13.44 -13.29
C LEU A 5 21.13 -12.82 -11.95
N THR A 6 21.09 -11.50 -11.89
CA THR A 6 21.23 -10.75 -10.64
C THR A 6 19.99 -10.93 -9.76
N TYR A 7 20.11 -10.66 -8.46
CA TYR A 7 18.95 -10.72 -7.55
C TYR A 7 17.78 -9.80 -7.95
N LEU A 8 18.06 -8.66 -8.59
CA LEU A 8 17.00 -7.78 -9.12
C LEU A 8 16.29 -8.43 -10.31
N GLU A 9 17.04 -9.01 -11.25
CA GLU A 9 16.44 -9.68 -12.42
C GLU A 9 15.61 -10.90 -12.00
N ILE A 10 16.10 -11.69 -11.03
CA ILE A 10 15.38 -12.82 -10.44
C ILE A 10 14.07 -12.34 -9.80
N ALA A 11 14.14 -11.30 -8.96
CA ALA A 11 12.97 -10.75 -8.29
C ALA A 11 11.94 -10.19 -9.30
N HIS A 12 12.41 -9.47 -10.32
CA HIS A 12 11.56 -8.94 -11.37
C HIS A 12 10.86 -10.07 -12.13
N LYS A 13 11.61 -11.09 -12.57
CA LYS A 13 11.09 -12.24 -13.31
C LYS A 13 10.00 -12.97 -12.53
N ILE A 14 10.25 -13.28 -11.26
CA ILE A 14 9.29 -13.99 -10.40
C ILE A 14 7.99 -13.19 -10.22
N LEU A 15 8.10 -11.87 -10.06
CA LEU A 15 6.94 -11.00 -9.86
C LEU A 15 6.18 -10.69 -11.16
N SER A 16 6.85 -10.75 -12.31
CA SER A 16 6.22 -10.47 -13.62
C SER A 16 5.55 -11.71 -14.22
N GLU A 17 6.05 -12.92 -13.93
CA GLU A 17 5.46 -14.18 -14.38
C GLU A 17 4.15 -14.56 -13.64
N GLU A 18 3.83 -13.88 -12.53
CA GLU A 18 2.56 -14.04 -11.83
C GLU A 18 1.80 -12.73 -11.68
N PRO A 19 1.06 -12.28 -12.71
CA PRO A 19 0.31 -11.02 -12.70
C PRO A 19 -0.71 -10.89 -11.56
N LYS A 20 -1.16 -12.03 -11.00
CA LYS A 20 -2.09 -12.07 -9.86
C LYS A 20 -1.39 -11.76 -8.52
N LEU A 21 -0.07 -11.90 -8.45
CA LEU A 21 0.71 -11.71 -7.24
C LEU A 21 1.01 -10.22 -7.05
N LYS A 22 0.17 -9.52 -6.28
CA LYS A 22 0.35 -8.08 -6.01
C LYS A 22 1.59 -7.77 -5.17
N GLN A 23 1.92 -8.66 -4.24
CA GLN A 23 3.08 -8.55 -3.36
C GLN A 23 3.55 -9.92 -2.88
N ILE A 24 4.82 -10.02 -2.47
CA ILE A 24 5.44 -11.22 -1.91
C ILE A 24 6.42 -10.83 -0.81
N HIS A 25 6.51 -11.65 0.25
CA HIS A 25 7.54 -11.47 1.26
C HIS A 25 8.88 -11.99 0.73
N TYR A 26 9.98 -11.30 1.03
CA TYR A 26 11.30 -11.60 0.47
C TYR A 26 11.79 -13.04 0.72
N ARG A 27 11.32 -13.69 1.80
CA ARG A 27 11.64 -15.10 2.10
C ARG A 27 10.91 -16.04 1.16
N ASP A 28 9.65 -15.76 0.84
CA ASP A 28 8.87 -16.57 -0.10
C ASP A 28 9.38 -16.36 -1.52
N LEU A 29 9.84 -15.15 -1.84
CA LEU A 29 10.51 -14.87 -3.10
C LEU A 29 11.83 -15.65 -3.23
N ALA A 30 12.64 -15.70 -2.18
CA ALA A 30 13.87 -16.50 -2.17
C ALA A 30 13.57 -18.00 -2.33
N LYS A 31 12.60 -18.52 -1.59
CA LYS A 31 12.15 -19.91 -1.74
C LYS A 31 11.74 -20.23 -3.17
N LYS A 32 10.93 -19.35 -3.78
CA LYS A 32 10.49 -19.52 -5.17
C LYS A 32 11.64 -19.42 -6.17
N ALA A 33 12.60 -18.51 -5.95
CA ALA A 33 13.81 -18.42 -6.76
C ALA A 33 14.66 -19.69 -6.67
N PHE A 34 14.75 -20.31 -5.49
CA PHE A 34 15.44 -21.57 -5.29
C PHE A 34 14.71 -22.73 -5.99
N ASP A 35 13.39 -22.83 -5.83
CA ASP A 35 12.56 -23.85 -6.48
C ASP A 35 12.66 -23.79 -8.02
N LEU A 36 12.83 -22.58 -8.58
CA LEU A 36 13.03 -22.35 -10.02
C LEU A 36 14.50 -22.51 -10.48
N GLY A 37 15.42 -22.80 -9.58
CA GLY A 37 16.85 -22.97 -9.88
C GLY A 37 17.59 -21.68 -10.25
N PHE A 38 17.07 -20.52 -9.85
CA PHE A 38 17.71 -19.22 -10.07
C PHE A 38 18.75 -18.85 -9.02
N ILE A 39 18.68 -19.48 -7.83
CA ILE A 39 19.66 -19.30 -6.74
C ILE A 39 20.03 -20.65 -6.14
N GLU A 40 21.18 -20.72 -5.46
CA GLU A 40 21.74 -21.97 -4.91
C GLU A 40 21.12 -22.40 -3.57
N SER A 41 20.46 -21.50 -2.84
CA SER A 41 19.86 -21.73 -1.52
C SER A 41 18.78 -20.67 -1.22
N ASP A 42 17.77 -21.02 -0.42
CA ASP A 42 16.70 -20.12 0.06
C ASP A 42 16.94 -19.61 1.50
N ASP A 43 18.17 -19.70 2.00
CA ASP A 43 18.52 -19.29 3.35
C ASP A 43 18.28 -17.80 3.64
N LEU A 44 18.31 -17.45 4.94
CA LEU A 44 18.08 -16.08 5.41
C LEU A 44 19.10 -15.07 4.86
N ILE A 45 20.32 -15.49 4.50
CA ILE A 45 21.37 -14.62 3.99
C ILE A 45 21.03 -14.24 2.55
N ILE A 46 20.74 -15.22 1.70
CA ILE A 46 20.38 -14.99 0.30
C ILE A 46 19.05 -14.23 0.21
N ALA A 47 18.05 -14.63 0.99
CA ALA A 47 16.80 -13.88 1.10
C ALA A 47 17.05 -12.42 1.52
N GLY A 48 17.91 -12.20 2.52
CA GLY A 48 18.31 -10.87 2.96
C GLY A 48 19.01 -10.05 1.87
N ASN A 49 19.85 -10.69 1.05
CA ASN A 49 20.53 -10.04 -0.07
C ASN A 49 19.54 -9.62 -1.17
N ILE A 50 18.56 -10.46 -1.50
CA ILE A 50 17.51 -10.11 -2.46
C ILE A 50 16.70 -8.91 -1.96
N SER A 51 16.29 -8.94 -0.69
CA SER A 51 15.60 -7.81 -0.03
C SER A 51 16.42 -6.52 -0.06
N SER A 52 17.73 -6.62 0.24
CA SER A 52 18.65 -5.47 0.20
C SER A 52 18.80 -4.89 -1.20
N ALA A 53 18.88 -5.75 -2.22
CA ALA A 53 18.95 -5.35 -3.62
C ALA A 53 17.70 -4.57 -4.04
N MET A 54 16.50 -5.10 -3.78
CA MET A 54 15.23 -4.41 -4.08
C MET A 54 15.12 -3.07 -3.32
N ASN A 55 15.50 -3.04 -2.04
CA ASN A 55 15.54 -1.78 -1.29
C ASN A 55 16.57 -0.77 -1.82
N SER A 56 17.64 -1.25 -2.46
CA SER A 56 18.63 -0.39 -3.11
C SER A 56 18.05 0.23 -4.38
N ASP A 57 17.32 -0.53 -5.19
CA ASP A 57 16.55 -0.02 -6.34
C ASP A 57 15.56 1.08 -5.92
N VAL A 58 14.71 0.79 -4.94
CA VAL A 58 13.73 1.76 -4.38
C VAL A 58 14.42 3.06 -3.92
N ARG A 59 15.51 2.94 -3.17
CA ARG A 59 16.26 4.11 -2.65
C ARG A 59 16.95 4.89 -3.77
N LYS A 60 17.57 4.21 -4.73
CA LYS A 60 18.24 4.84 -5.87
C LYS A 60 17.25 5.63 -6.71
N ALA A 61 16.12 5.01 -7.07
CA ALA A 61 15.07 5.65 -7.84
C ALA A 61 14.55 6.92 -7.13
N LYS A 62 14.27 6.83 -5.83
CA LYS A 62 13.88 7.99 -5.01
C LYS A 62 14.93 9.11 -4.99
N SER A 63 16.22 8.76 -4.91
CA SER A 63 17.31 9.74 -4.94
C SER A 63 17.51 10.39 -6.31
N GLN A 64 17.21 9.66 -7.38
CA GLN A 64 17.38 10.08 -8.77
C GLN A 64 16.13 10.74 -9.35
N GLY A 65 14.99 10.67 -8.64
CA GLY A 65 13.70 11.15 -9.12
C GLY A 65 13.12 10.31 -10.26
N THR A 66 13.51 9.04 -10.36
CA THR A 66 13.00 8.08 -11.35
C THR A 66 11.99 7.12 -10.73
N GLU A 67 11.21 6.42 -11.57
CA GLU A 67 10.34 5.34 -11.10
C GLU A 67 11.19 4.13 -10.67
N PRO A 68 10.95 3.53 -9.49
CA PRO A 68 11.60 2.30 -9.09
C PRO A 68 11.03 1.11 -9.85
N THR A 69 11.80 0.03 -9.97
CA THR A 69 11.31 -1.24 -10.50
C THR A 69 10.42 -1.93 -9.47
N PHE A 70 10.83 -1.86 -8.21
CA PHE A 70 10.14 -2.50 -7.08
C PHE A 70 9.48 -1.47 -6.17
N ILE A 71 8.50 -1.91 -5.41
CA ILE A 71 7.95 -1.17 -4.28
C ILE A 71 8.11 -2.00 -3.02
N SER A 72 8.52 -1.33 -1.94
CA SER A 72 8.52 -1.91 -0.61
C SER A 72 7.26 -1.50 0.13
N TYR A 73 6.51 -2.49 0.62
CA TYR A 73 5.36 -2.29 1.51
C TYR A 73 5.77 -2.32 3.00
N GLY A 74 7.08 -2.37 3.28
CA GLY A 74 7.61 -2.53 4.63
C GLY A 74 7.56 -3.98 5.12
N LYS A 75 8.22 -4.23 6.27
CA LYS A 75 8.31 -5.57 6.91
C LYS A 75 8.74 -6.71 5.95
N GLY A 76 9.51 -6.40 4.90
CA GLY A 76 10.01 -7.39 3.95
C GLY A 76 9.06 -7.74 2.79
N TRP A 77 7.94 -7.04 2.64
CA TRP A 77 7.01 -7.21 1.52
C TRP A 77 7.39 -6.33 0.34
N PHE A 78 7.36 -6.92 -0.86
CA PHE A 78 7.72 -6.26 -2.11
C PHE A 78 6.72 -6.57 -3.23
N GLY A 79 6.61 -5.68 -4.20
CA GLY A 79 5.87 -5.88 -5.45
C GLY A 79 6.51 -5.09 -6.60
N LEU A 80 5.95 -5.21 -7.81
CA LEU A 80 6.39 -4.42 -8.96
C LEU A 80 5.69 -3.07 -8.98
N ALA A 81 6.45 -2.00 -9.24
CA ALA A 81 5.88 -0.67 -9.42
C ALA A 81 4.92 -0.60 -10.62
N ALA A 82 5.17 -1.41 -11.66
CA ALA A 82 4.28 -1.51 -12.82
C ALA A 82 2.89 -2.08 -12.47
N ASN A 83 2.77 -2.85 -11.39
CA ASN A 83 1.50 -3.43 -10.95
C ASN A 83 0.71 -2.49 -10.02
N GLU A 84 1.25 -1.32 -9.73
CA GLU A 84 0.59 -0.37 -8.87
C GLU A 84 -0.50 0.37 -9.60
N PRO A 85 -1.63 0.63 -8.93
CA PRO A 85 -2.61 1.54 -9.46
C PRO A 85 -1.93 2.89 -9.76
N ARG A 86 -2.03 3.35 -11.02
CA ARG A 86 -1.61 4.68 -11.47
C ARG A 86 -2.83 5.61 -11.56
N GLY A 87 -2.58 6.92 -11.61
CA GLY A 87 -3.64 7.94 -11.71
C GLY A 87 -4.60 7.90 -10.52
N ILE A 88 -5.91 7.97 -10.78
CA ILE A 88 -6.95 8.14 -9.75
C ILE A 88 -6.92 7.06 -8.66
N PHE A 89 -6.58 5.82 -9.01
CA PHE A 89 -6.49 4.73 -8.02
C PHE A 89 -5.28 4.88 -7.09
N ALA A 90 -4.16 5.44 -7.59
CA ALA A 90 -2.99 5.79 -6.78
C ALA A 90 -3.36 6.88 -5.77
N ASP A 91 -4.07 7.90 -6.23
CA ASP A 91 -4.50 9.04 -5.43
C ASP A 91 -5.47 8.61 -4.32
N ILE A 92 -6.46 7.77 -4.65
CA ILE A 92 -7.39 7.18 -3.68
C ILE A 92 -6.61 6.41 -2.60
N ARG A 93 -5.65 5.58 -3.00
CA ARG A 93 -4.85 4.81 -2.05
C ARG A 93 -4.02 5.72 -1.14
N ASN A 94 -3.32 6.70 -1.71
CA ASN A 94 -2.52 7.65 -0.95
C ASN A 94 -3.39 8.42 0.04
N LYS A 95 -4.58 8.84 -0.39
CA LYS A 95 -5.54 9.52 0.49
C LYS A 95 -6.00 8.61 1.63
N ASN A 96 -6.31 7.36 1.34
CA ASN A 96 -6.71 6.39 2.35
C ASN A 96 -5.58 6.13 3.37
N GLN A 97 -4.34 6.04 2.92
CA GLN A 97 -3.17 5.89 3.82
C GLN A 97 -2.99 7.11 4.72
N GLU A 98 -3.17 8.32 4.19
CA GLU A 98 -3.13 9.56 4.97
C GLU A 98 -4.22 9.57 6.06
N VAL A 99 -5.46 9.19 5.69
CA VAL A 99 -6.58 9.09 6.63
C VAL A 99 -6.29 8.07 7.73
N LYS A 100 -5.79 6.87 7.37
CA LYS A 100 -5.40 5.84 8.34
C LYS A 100 -4.34 6.34 9.33
N LYS A 101 -3.33 7.08 8.84
CA LYS A 101 -2.31 7.69 9.68
C LYS A 101 -2.89 8.74 10.64
N HIS A 102 -3.77 9.61 10.15
CA HIS A 102 -4.44 10.60 11.00
C HIS A 102 -5.35 9.94 12.04
N LEU A 103 -6.04 8.86 11.67
CA LEU A 103 -6.85 8.09 12.60
C LEU A 103 -6.00 7.48 13.71
N LEU A 104 -4.85 6.88 13.38
CA LEU A 104 -3.92 6.34 14.38
C LEU A 104 -3.42 7.42 15.36
N GLU A 105 -3.06 8.62 14.86
CA GLU A 105 -2.68 9.72 15.74
C GLU A 105 -3.83 10.21 16.62
N ALA A 106 -5.07 10.21 16.10
CA ALA A 106 -6.24 10.53 16.91
C ALA A 106 -6.45 9.49 18.03
N LEU A 107 -6.23 8.20 17.75
CA LEU A 107 -6.24 7.15 18.78
C LEU A 107 -5.15 7.39 19.84
N HIS A 108 -3.94 7.82 19.42
CA HIS A 108 -2.88 8.20 20.35
C HIS A 108 -3.23 9.43 21.20
N ALA A 109 -4.04 10.36 20.70
CA ALA A 109 -4.48 11.54 21.46
C ALA A 109 -5.69 11.26 22.36
N MET A 110 -6.40 10.14 22.15
CA MET A 110 -7.62 9.79 22.87
C MET A 110 -7.38 9.52 24.35
N HIS A 111 -8.36 9.90 25.19
CA HIS A 111 -8.33 9.56 26.61
C HIS A 111 -8.38 8.04 26.82
N PRO A 112 -7.59 7.44 27.74
CA PRO A 112 -7.53 5.98 27.93
C PRO A 112 -8.90 5.29 28.06
N THR A 113 -9.77 5.80 28.94
CA THR A 113 -11.12 5.25 29.13
C THR A 113 -11.99 5.31 27.85
N LYS A 114 -11.81 6.36 27.02
CA LYS A 114 -12.52 6.45 25.74
C LYS A 114 -12.00 5.46 24.71
N PHE A 115 -10.71 5.15 24.78
CA PHE A 115 -10.12 4.12 23.95
C PHE A 115 -10.62 2.73 24.34
N GLU A 116 -10.77 2.43 25.63
CA GLU A 116 -11.39 1.19 26.10
C GLU A 116 -12.85 1.05 25.65
N GLU A 117 -13.63 2.13 25.74
CA GLU A 117 -15.01 2.19 25.21
C GLU A 117 -15.06 1.90 23.70
N LEU A 118 -14.17 2.52 22.92
CA LEU A 118 -14.04 2.30 21.48
C LEU A 118 -13.71 0.83 21.17
N ILE A 119 -12.78 0.22 21.92
CA ILE A 119 -12.49 -1.21 21.74
C ILE A 119 -13.72 -2.07 22.03
N GLY A 120 -14.51 -1.73 23.06
CA GLY A 120 -15.79 -2.39 23.31
C GLY A 120 -16.74 -2.30 22.12
N GLU A 121 -16.81 -1.16 21.43
CA GLU A 121 -17.58 -0.99 20.20
C GLU A 121 -17.03 -1.84 19.04
N VAL A 122 -15.72 -1.87 18.85
CA VAL A 122 -15.07 -2.71 17.82
C VAL A 122 -15.39 -4.20 18.03
N LEU A 123 -15.30 -4.69 19.27
CA LEU A 123 -15.62 -6.09 19.58
C LEU A 123 -17.08 -6.43 19.30
N ARG A 124 -18.02 -5.52 19.58
CA ARG A 124 -19.44 -5.71 19.23
C ARG A 124 -19.65 -5.78 17.71
N ASN A 125 -18.94 -4.96 16.94
CA ASN A 125 -18.97 -5.03 15.47
C ASN A 125 -18.34 -6.33 14.93
N LEU A 126 -17.39 -6.92 15.67
CA LEU A 126 -16.86 -8.27 15.43
C LEU A 126 -17.80 -9.40 15.93
N ASN A 127 -19.05 -9.08 16.24
CA ASN A 127 -20.07 -10.02 16.73
C ASN A 127 -19.72 -10.72 18.06
N PHE A 128 -18.90 -10.08 18.92
CA PHE A 128 -18.79 -10.55 20.30
C PHE A 128 -20.07 -10.26 21.06
N GLU A 129 -20.52 -11.24 21.82
CA GLU A 129 -21.64 -11.12 22.75
C GLU A 129 -21.14 -10.72 24.14
N ASN A 130 -22.05 -10.22 25.00
CA ASN A 130 -21.76 -9.94 26.41
C ASN A 130 -20.53 -9.05 26.66
N VAL A 131 -20.29 -8.07 25.77
CA VAL A 131 -19.13 -7.17 25.84
C VAL A 131 -19.28 -6.15 26.97
N GLU A 132 -18.41 -6.26 27.98
CA GLU A 132 -18.36 -5.40 29.18
C GLU A 132 -16.99 -4.70 29.27
N VAL A 133 -17.00 -3.37 29.39
CA VAL A 133 -15.80 -2.55 29.64
C VAL A 133 -15.65 -2.36 31.15
N ARG A 134 -14.52 -2.76 31.71
CA ARG A 134 -14.29 -2.84 33.17
C ARG A 134 -13.48 -1.68 33.72
N GLY A 135 -12.46 -1.21 32.98
CA GLY A 135 -11.77 0.07 33.14
C GLY A 135 -11.35 0.49 34.57
N LYS A 136 -11.09 -0.46 35.49
CA LYS A 136 -10.81 -0.15 36.91
C LYS A 136 -9.47 -0.70 37.36
N THR A 137 -8.73 0.13 38.09
CA THR A 137 -7.48 -0.27 38.73
C THR A 137 -7.69 -1.45 39.68
N GLY A 138 -7.01 -2.57 39.43
CA GLY A 138 -7.04 -3.77 40.29
C GLY A 138 -7.60 -5.04 39.64
N ASP A 139 -7.98 -5.01 38.36
CA ASP A 139 -8.50 -6.15 37.59
C ASP A 139 -7.42 -7.03 36.91
N GLY A 140 -6.14 -6.80 37.25
CA GLY A 140 -5.02 -7.50 36.61
C GLY A 140 -4.77 -7.07 35.16
N GLY A 141 -5.30 -5.91 34.75
CA GLY A 141 -5.11 -5.36 33.41
C GLY A 141 -6.11 -5.87 32.37
N ILE A 142 -7.29 -6.34 32.78
CA ILE A 142 -8.37 -6.76 31.88
C ILE A 142 -9.35 -5.59 31.69
N ASP A 143 -9.17 -4.86 30.61
CA ASP A 143 -9.94 -3.64 30.34
C ASP A 143 -11.33 -3.96 29.75
N VAL A 144 -11.44 -5.02 28.95
CA VAL A 144 -12.71 -5.45 28.34
C VAL A 144 -12.85 -6.98 28.42
N VAL A 145 -14.07 -7.48 28.58
CA VAL A 145 -14.40 -8.90 28.43
C VAL A 145 -15.52 -9.07 27.41
N GLY A 146 -15.54 -10.19 26.71
CA GLY A 146 -16.62 -10.55 25.79
C GLY A 146 -16.66 -12.04 25.49
N GLU A 147 -17.70 -12.49 24.82
CA GLU A 147 -17.88 -13.88 24.40
C GLU A 147 -17.91 -13.98 22.88
N LEU A 148 -16.98 -14.74 22.31
CA LEU A 148 -17.04 -15.10 20.89
C LEU A 148 -17.96 -16.30 20.73
N VAL A 149 -19.01 -16.15 19.94
CA VAL A 149 -19.99 -17.21 19.67
C VAL A 149 -19.88 -17.65 18.21
N VAL A 150 -19.43 -18.89 17.99
CA VAL A 150 -19.28 -19.47 16.66
C VAL A 150 -20.40 -20.47 16.40
N ALA A 151 -21.09 -20.30 15.27
CA ALA A 151 -22.22 -21.12 14.84
C ALA A 151 -23.34 -21.26 15.91
N GLY A 152 -23.46 -20.29 16.82
CA GLY A 152 -24.47 -20.28 17.88
C GLY A 152 -24.28 -21.31 19.00
N VAL A 153 -23.26 -22.15 18.94
CA VAL A 153 -23.09 -23.29 19.86
C VAL A 153 -21.73 -23.33 20.56
N ILE A 154 -20.68 -22.80 19.94
CA ILE A 154 -19.35 -22.73 20.54
C ILE A 154 -19.19 -21.36 21.17
N LYS A 155 -19.00 -21.31 22.50
CA LYS A 155 -18.76 -20.08 23.25
C LYS A 155 -17.34 -20.06 23.79
N SER A 156 -16.60 -19.00 23.49
CA SER A 156 -15.27 -18.75 24.06
C SER A 156 -15.27 -17.41 24.79
N SER A 157 -14.93 -17.42 26.08
CA SER A 157 -14.77 -16.19 26.85
C SER A 157 -13.41 -15.58 26.57
N VAL A 158 -13.40 -14.31 26.14
CA VAL A 158 -12.20 -13.57 25.78
C VAL A 158 -12.00 -12.42 26.77
N SER A 159 -10.82 -12.39 27.37
CA SER A 159 -10.36 -11.27 28.20
C SER A 159 -9.41 -10.40 27.39
N VAL A 160 -9.68 -9.11 27.35
CA VAL A 160 -9.01 -8.16 26.48
C VAL A 160 -8.25 -7.14 27.30
N GLN A 161 -6.97 -6.95 26.98
CA GLN A 161 -6.17 -5.83 27.47
C GLN A 161 -5.94 -4.82 26.35
N VAL A 162 -6.10 -3.55 26.69
CA VAL A 162 -6.06 -2.43 25.76
C VAL A 162 -4.96 -1.47 26.20
N LYS A 163 -4.02 -1.18 25.30
CA LYS A 163 -2.89 -0.29 25.58
C LYS A 163 -2.75 0.80 24.53
N ARG A 164 -2.97 2.05 24.92
CA ARG A 164 -2.59 3.21 24.10
C ARG A 164 -1.10 3.51 24.29
N TRP A 165 -0.27 2.95 23.43
CA TRP A 165 1.19 3.07 23.49
C TRP A 165 1.77 3.57 22.17
N ARG A 166 2.93 4.23 22.24
CA ARG A 166 3.75 4.60 21.07
C ARG A 166 4.92 3.66 20.83
N ASN A 167 5.49 3.11 21.91
CA ASN A 167 6.58 2.15 21.84
C ASN A 167 6.04 0.73 21.76
N ASN A 168 6.83 -0.20 21.22
CA ASN A 168 6.43 -1.58 21.13
C ASN A 168 6.09 -2.17 22.50
N ILE A 169 5.01 -2.96 22.53
CA ILE A 169 4.62 -3.74 23.71
C ILE A 169 5.69 -4.78 23.99
N GLN A 170 6.07 -4.91 25.26
CA GLN A 170 7.11 -5.82 25.71
C GLN A 170 6.54 -7.12 26.26
N ARG A 171 7.36 -8.17 26.30
CA ARG A 171 6.99 -9.50 26.82
C ARG A 171 6.29 -9.46 28.18
N LYS A 172 6.73 -8.57 29.07
CA LYS A 172 6.17 -8.42 30.41
C LYS A 172 4.65 -8.18 30.38
N GLU A 173 4.17 -7.28 29.53
CA GLU A 173 2.74 -6.94 29.45
C GLU A 173 1.90 -8.14 29.00
N ILE A 174 2.41 -8.94 28.05
CA ILE A 174 1.74 -10.16 27.59
C ILE A 174 1.69 -11.22 28.70
N SER A 175 2.78 -11.38 29.45
CA SER A 175 2.82 -12.30 30.60
C SER A 175 1.88 -11.86 31.72
N GLU A 176 1.72 -10.55 31.96
CA GLU A 176 0.77 -10.01 32.95
C GLU A 176 -0.67 -10.31 32.56
N LEU A 177 -1.08 -10.04 31.31
CA LEU A 177 -2.41 -10.44 30.82
C LEU A 177 -2.65 -11.94 31.03
N ARG A 178 -1.66 -12.77 30.66
CA ARG A 178 -1.75 -14.22 30.78
C ARG A 178 -2.00 -14.68 32.21
N GLY A 179 -1.34 -14.05 33.18
CA GLY A 179 -1.53 -14.33 34.60
C GLY A 179 -2.92 -13.99 35.12
N SER A 180 -3.62 -13.07 34.45
CA SER A 180 -4.99 -12.66 34.78
C SER A 180 -6.07 -13.53 34.11
N LEU A 181 -5.70 -14.40 33.16
CA LEU A 181 -6.64 -15.29 32.48
C LEU A 181 -7.11 -16.43 33.38
N ARG A 182 -8.40 -16.74 33.33
CA ARG A 182 -8.97 -17.95 33.95
C ARG A 182 -8.72 -19.19 33.06
N PRO A 183 -8.78 -20.44 33.58
CA PRO A 183 -8.44 -21.65 32.84
C PRO A 183 -9.18 -21.88 31.50
N HIS A 184 -10.35 -21.27 31.30
CA HIS A 184 -11.17 -21.42 30.09
C HIS A 184 -11.24 -20.13 29.26
N GLN A 185 -10.46 -19.11 29.62
CA GLN A 185 -10.43 -17.84 28.91
C GLN A 185 -9.24 -17.77 27.97
N THR A 186 -9.46 -17.16 26.81
CA THR A 186 -8.40 -16.76 25.89
C THR A 186 -8.11 -15.26 26.04
N GLY A 187 -6.88 -14.84 25.76
CA GLY A 187 -6.50 -13.43 25.80
C GLY A 187 -6.58 -12.77 24.43
N LEU A 188 -6.89 -11.48 24.41
CA LEU A 188 -6.67 -10.60 23.26
C LEU A 188 -5.96 -9.34 23.74
N PHE A 189 -4.83 -8.99 23.12
CA PHE A 189 -4.09 -7.78 23.43
C PHE A 189 -4.20 -6.80 22.27
N ILE A 190 -4.77 -5.63 22.53
CA ILE A 190 -4.98 -4.59 21.51
C ILE A 190 -4.13 -3.37 21.88
N THR A 191 -3.36 -2.86 20.93
CA THR A 191 -2.53 -1.67 21.14
C THR A 191 -2.57 -0.73 19.94
N THR A 192 -2.28 0.55 20.17
CA THR A 192 -2.01 1.52 19.10
C THR A 192 -0.57 1.44 18.55
N SER A 193 0.30 0.64 19.16
CA SER A 193 1.68 0.41 18.72
C SER A 193 1.84 -0.92 17.97
N ASP A 194 3.08 -1.39 17.81
CA ASP A 194 3.39 -2.78 17.44
C ASP A 194 3.85 -3.59 18.68
N PHE A 195 4.20 -4.86 18.48
CA PHE A 195 4.71 -5.77 19.50
C PHE A 195 6.20 -6.03 19.31
N SER A 196 6.95 -6.22 20.40
CA SER A 196 8.33 -6.70 20.30
C SER A 196 8.35 -8.20 19.96
N ARG A 197 9.43 -8.68 19.32
CA ARG A 197 9.58 -10.10 19.01
C ARG A 197 9.41 -11.00 20.25
N PRO A 198 10.01 -10.69 21.42
CA PRO A 198 9.74 -11.45 22.65
C PRO A 198 8.29 -11.42 23.12
N ALA A 199 7.53 -10.35 22.84
CA ALA A 199 6.11 -10.27 23.16
C ALA A 199 5.27 -11.19 22.25
N ILE A 200 5.60 -11.25 20.96
CA ILE A 200 4.97 -12.17 20.00
C ILE A 200 5.28 -13.62 20.39
N GLU A 201 6.54 -13.95 20.66
CA GLU A 201 6.96 -15.29 21.09
C GLU A 201 6.26 -15.72 22.38
N GLU A 202 6.10 -14.80 23.35
CA GLU A 202 5.34 -15.07 24.57
C GLU A 202 3.86 -15.30 24.28
N ALA A 203 3.25 -14.52 23.38
CA ALA A 203 1.84 -14.63 23.01
C ALA A 203 1.51 -15.99 22.37
N THR A 204 2.36 -16.44 21.44
CA THR A 204 2.17 -17.63 20.60
C THR A 204 2.77 -18.92 21.16
N ASP A 205 3.22 -18.93 22.42
CA ASP A 205 3.79 -20.12 23.05
C ASP A 205 2.77 -21.28 23.09
N PRO A 206 3.04 -22.42 22.43
CA PRO A 206 2.06 -23.51 22.27
C PRO A 206 1.74 -24.24 23.58
N TYR A 207 2.55 -24.04 24.63
CA TYR A 207 2.37 -24.69 25.93
C TYR A 207 1.63 -23.83 26.95
N LYS A 208 1.11 -22.66 26.54
CA LYS A 208 0.45 -21.68 27.42
C LYS A 208 -0.88 -21.21 26.85
N ASN A 209 -1.76 -20.66 27.71
CA ASN A 209 -3.09 -20.16 27.31
C ASN A 209 -2.99 -19.12 26.18
N PRO A 210 -3.59 -19.32 24.99
CA PRO A 210 -3.33 -18.48 23.83
C PRO A 210 -3.74 -17.02 24.04
N ILE A 211 -2.90 -16.10 23.53
CA ILE A 211 -3.17 -14.67 23.49
C ILE A 211 -3.07 -14.19 22.04
N SER A 212 -4.19 -13.73 21.49
CA SER A 212 -4.22 -13.05 20.20
C SER A 212 -3.70 -11.62 20.32
N LEU A 213 -3.05 -11.12 19.28
CA LEU A 213 -2.45 -9.79 19.24
C LEU A 213 -3.11 -8.97 18.12
N MET A 214 -3.41 -7.71 18.40
CA MET A 214 -3.90 -6.73 17.43
C MET A 214 -3.11 -5.44 17.58
N ASN A 215 -2.35 -5.09 16.54
CA ASN A 215 -1.52 -3.88 16.52
C ASN A 215 -2.32 -2.66 16.02
N GLY A 216 -1.69 -1.48 16.08
CA GLY A 216 -2.36 -0.22 15.72
C GLY A 216 -2.79 -0.12 14.26
N ILE A 217 -2.07 -0.79 13.35
CA ILE A 217 -2.41 -0.80 11.91
C ILE A 217 -3.65 -1.67 11.69
N GLU A 218 -3.66 -2.88 12.25
CA GLU A 218 -4.79 -3.81 12.18
C GLU A 218 -6.05 -3.21 12.82
N LEU A 219 -5.91 -2.52 13.95
CA LEU A 219 -7.02 -1.82 14.59
C LEU A 219 -7.59 -0.72 13.69
N VAL A 220 -6.74 0.11 13.09
CA VAL A 220 -7.18 1.18 12.17
C VAL A 220 -7.86 0.61 10.93
N ASP A 221 -7.37 -0.50 10.40
CA ASP A 221 -7.99 -1.18 9.27
C ASP A 221 -9.42 -1.64 9.61
N LEU A 222 -9.62 -2.23 10.80
CA LEU A 222 -10.94 -2.63 11.30
C LEU A 222 -11.87 -1.42 11.53
N LEU A 223 -11.36 -0.33 12.10
CA LEU A 223 -12.15 0.90 12.25
C LEU A 223 -12.63 1.41 10.88
N CYS A 224 -11.77 1.37 9.86
CA CYS A 224 -12.15 1.74 8.50
C CYS A 224 -13.19 0.80 7.90
N GLU A 225 -13.05 -0.51 8.11
CA GLU A 225 -13.98 -1.53 7.62
C GLU A 225 -15.38 -1.36 8.22
N PHE A 226 -15.46 -1.09 9.52
CA PHE A 226 -16.73 -0.85 10.22
C PHE A 226 -17.26 0.58 10.07
N GLY A 227 -16.52 1.48 9.41
CA GLY A 227 -16.91 2.89 9.28
C GLY A 227 -16.87 3.67 10.60
N ILE A 228 -16.07 3.24 11.58
CA ILE A 228 -15.96 3.88 12.89
C ILE A 228 -14.94 5.02 12.80
N GLY A 229 -15.41 6.25 13.00
CA GLY A 229 -14.56 7.44 12.95
C GLY A 229 -14.08 7.84 11.54
N VAL A 230 -14.60 7.19 10.49
CA VAL A 230 -14.32 7.52 9.08
C VAL A 230 -15.61 7.56 8.28
N VAL A 231 -15.58 8.29 7.17
CA VAL A 231 -16.67 8.31 6.18
C VAL A 231 -16.15 7.66 4.91
N SER A 232 -16.92 6.73 4.35
CA SER A 232 -16.61 6.09 3.07
C SER A 232 -17.54 6.61 1.97
N GLU A 233 -16.95 6.99 0.84
CA GLU A 233 -17.68 7.38 -0.38
C GLU A 233 -17.36 6.37 -1.49
N ARG A 234 -18.39 6.00 -2.26
CA ARG A 234 -18.21 5.10 -3.42
C ARG A 234 -17.91 5.92 -4.66
N VAL A 235 -16.74 5.69 -5.25
CA VAL A 235 -16.39 6.25 -6.56
C VAL A 235 -16.83 5.26 -7.64
N THR A 236 -17.70 5.71 -8.55
CA THR A 236 -18.10 4.91 -9.72
C THR A 236 -17.28 5.37 -10.91
N ILE A 237 -16.63 4.42 -11.58
CA ILE A 237 -15.84 4.66 -12.79
C ILE A 237 -16.53 3.89 -13.91
N TYR A 238 -16.88 4.60 -14.97
CA TYR A 238 -17.38 3.99 -16.20
C TYR A 238 -16.21 3.70 -17.13
N ASP A 239 -16.22 2.52 -17.73
CA ASP A 239 -15.31 2.14 -18.80
C ASP A 239 -16.13 1.70 -20.01
N ILE A 240 -15.53 1.75 -21.21
CA ILE A 240 -16.16 1.26 -22.43
C ILE A 240 -15.83 -0.22 -22.54
N ASP A 241 -16.87 -1.06 -22.49
CA ASP A 241 -16.73 -2.47 -22.80
C ASP A 241 -16.71 -2.66 -24.31
N ASN A 242 -15.51 -2.80 -24.88
CA ASN A 242 -15.35 -2.92 -26.33
C ASN A 242 -15.88 -4.25 -26.90
N ASP A 243 -16.09 -5.27 -26.07
CA ASP A 243 -16.51 -6.61 -26.51
C ASP A 243 -18.05 -6.73 -26.59
N GLU A 244 -18.81 -5.92 -25.83
CA GLU A 244 -20.29 -5.89 -25.84
C GLU A 244 -20.91 -4.79 -26.73
N LEU A 245 -20.10 -4.08 -27.52
CA LEU A 245 -20.60 -3.00 -28.37
C LEU A 245 -21.42 -3.51 -29.57
N ALA A 246 -22.71 -3.16 -29.61
CA ALA A 246 -23.60 -3.36 -30.76
C ALA A 246 -23.74 -2.10 -31.66
N PHE A 247 -22.90 -1.07 -31.44
CA PHE A 247 -22.84 0.13 -32.27
C PHE A 247 -21.47 0.21 -32.94
N ASP A 248 -21.46 0.33 -34.27
CA ASP A 248 -20.25 0.65 -35.03
C ASP A 248 -19.81 2.06 -34.64
N PHE A 249 -18.73 2.16 -33.87
CA PHE A 249 -17.98 3.40 -33.81
C PHE A 249 -17.49 3.69 -35.23
N PRO A 250 -17.67 4.91 -35.77
CA PRO A 250 -17.18 5.21 -37.10
C PRO A 250 -15.67 4.93 -37.15
N GLU A 251 -15.25 4.01 -38.03
CA GLU A 251 -13.86 3.61 -38.18
C GLU A 251 -12.97 4.85 -38.36
N SER A 252 -12.13 5.11 -37.37
CA SER A 252 -11.12 6.15 -37.47
C SER A 252 -9.93 5.61 -38.25
N ASN A 253 -9.78 6.08 -39.49
CA ASN A 253 -8.59 5.85 -40.31
C ASN A 253 -7.32 6.26 -39.57
N GLU A 254 -6.34 5.35 -39.57
CA GLU A 254 -5.00 5.40 -39.00
C GLU A 254 -4.36 6.80 -38.92
N ILE A 255 -4.44 7.43 -37.75
CA ILE A 255 -3.31 7.92 -36.94
C ILE A 255 -3.84 7.96 -35.50
N ASP A 256 -3.28 7.12 -34.64
CA ASP A 256 -3.76 6.84 -33.29
C ASP A 256 -3.78 8.11 -32.40
N GLU A 257 -4.99 8.68 -32.19
CA GLU A 257 -5.25 9.75 -31.22
C GLU A 257 -5.44 9.20 -29.79
N GLU A 258 -5.51 7.87 -29.60
CA GLU A 258 -5.70 7.24 -28.29
C GLU A 258 -4.38 6.99 -27.55
N GLN A 259 -3.30 6.68 -28.28
CA GLN A 259 -1.95 6.60 -27.70
C GLN A 259 -1.32 7.98 -27.55
N GLY A 260 -1.67 8.66 -26.45
CA GLY A 260 -0.97 9.86 -26.02
C GLY A 260 0.54 9.60 -25.89
N ILE A 261 1.35 10.46 -26.51
CA ILE A 261 2.81 10.35 -26.49
C ILE A 261 3.32 11.08 -25.25
N GLU A 262 4.12 10.42 -24.41
CA GLU A 262 4.79 11.10 -23.31
C GLU A 262 5.80 12.14 -23.83
N ILE A 263 5.69 13.35 -23.31
CA ILE A 263 6.56 14.47 -23.65
C ILE A 263 7.11 15.10 -22.38
N PHE A 264 8.23 15.80 -22.49
CA PHE A 264 8.86 16.51 -21.39
C PHE A 264 9.47 17.84 -21.80
N ALA A 265 9.66 18.72 -20.81
CA ALA A 265 10.37 19.98 -20.96
C ALA A 265 11.20 20.30 -19.71
N ASN A 266 12.36 20.93 -19.88
CA ASN A 266 13.22 21.34 -18.77
C ASN A 266 13.05 22.84 -18.51
N TYR A 267 12.70 23.22 -17.28
CA TYR A 267 12.54 24.61 -16.87
C TYR A 267 12.98 24.81 -15.41
N LYS A 268 13.80 25.85 -15.14
CA LYS A 268 14.32 26.19 -13.79
C LYS A 268 14.81 24.97 -12.98
N ASN A 269 15.66 24.13 -13.58
CA ASN A 269 16.19 22.88 -12.99
C ASN A 269 15.15 21.78 -12.65
N HIS A 270 13.93 21.89 -13.16
CA HIS A 270 12.90 20.85 -13.03
C HIS A 270 12.51 20.33 -14.41
N GLN A 271 12.27 19.02 -14.49
CA GLN A 271 11.72 18.37 -15.68
C GLN A 271 10.21 18.24 -15.49
N HIS A 272 9.47 18.74 -16.46
CA HIS A 272 8.02 18.74 -16.49
C HIS A 272 7.58 17.69 -17.51
N PHE A 273 6.71 16.77 -17.12
CA PHE A 273 6.16 15.71 -17.98
C PHE A 273 4.71 16.00 -18.35
N ALA A 274 4.33 15.68 -19.58
CA ALA A 274 2.99 15.85 -20.10
C ALA A 274 2.68 14.75 -21.12
N ILE A 275 1.43 14.67 -21.56
CA ILE A 275 1.02 13.76 -22.63
C ILE A 275 0.56 14.58 -23.83
N TYR A 276 1.21 14.40 -24.98
CA TYR A 276 0.79 14.97 -26.25
C TYR A 276 -0.19 14.04 -26.96
N PHE A 277 -1.34 14.61 -27.29
CA PHE A 277 -2.30 14.03 -28.20
C PHE A 277 -2.28 14.86 -29.47
N SER A 278 -1.98 14.19 -30.58
CA SER A 278 -2.09 14.79 -31.90
C SER A 278 -3.51 15.36 -32.09
N PRO A 279 -3.68 16.51 -32.75
CA PRO A 279 -2.64 17.35 -33.32
C PRO A 279 -2.10 18.41 -32.35
N THR A 280 -2.75 18.75 -31.24
CA THR A 280 -2.33 19.91 -30.41
C THR A 280 -2.60 19.77 -28.93
N LYS A 281 -3.33 18.74 -28.50
CA LYS A 281 -3.81 18.63 -27.13
C LYS A 281 -2.66 18.19 -26.23
N ILE A 282 -2.46 18.89 -25.11
CA ILE A 282 -1.52 18.49 -24.05
C ILE A 282 -2.30 18.25 -22.76
N VAL A 283 -2.01 17.15 -22.07
CA VAL A 283 -2.42 16.96 -20.68
C VAL A 283 -1.21 17.18 -19.78
N TYR A 284 -1.29 18.17 -18.90
CA TYR A 284 -0.21 18.57 -17.99
C TYR A 284 -0.81 18.93 -16.63
N GLU A 285 -0.30 18.37 -15.52
CA GLU A 285 -0.84 18.58 -14.15
C GLU A 285 -2.36 18.36 -14.02
N ASN A 286 -2.89 17.30 -14.65
CA ASN A 286 -4.34 16.99 -14.71
C ASN A 286 -5.22 18.06 -15.40
N GLU A 287 -4.63 19.07 -16.03
CA GLU A 287 -5.33 20.06 -16.85
C GLU A 287 -5.16 19.75 -18.35
N VAL A 288 -6.23 19.96 -19.13
CA VAL A 288 -6.22 19.79 -20.59
C VAL A 288 -5.97 21.13 -21.28
N TYR A 289 -4.92 21.18 -22.08
CA TYR A 289 -4.52 22.36 -22.85
C TYR A 289 -4.82 22.13 -24.33
N LYS A 290 -5.42 23.14 -24.97
CA LYS A 290 -5.79 23.10 -26.40
C LYS A 290 -4.58 23.23 -27.35
N SER A 291 -3.41 23.59 -26.84
CA SER A 291 -2.18 23.71 -27.63
C SER A 291 -0.92 23.44 -26.80
N PRO A 292 0.19 23.02 -27.43
CA PRO A 292 1.44 22.85 -26.71
C PRO A 292 1.99 24.15 -26.13
N SER A 293 1.71 25.29 -26.79
CA SER A 293 2.11 26.61 -26.29
C SER A 293 1.37 26.97 -25.01
N ALA A 294 0.06 26.69 -24.92
CA ALA A 294 -0.71 26.96 -23.72
C ALA A 294 -0.20 26.16 -22.50
N ALA A 295 0.10 24.87 -22.70
CA ALA A 295 0.70 24.03 -21.65
C ALA A 295 2.10 24.51 -21.27
N GLY A 296 2.94 24.87 -22.24
CA GLY A 296 4.28 25.37 -21.96
C GLY A 296 4.26 26.73 -21.24
N THR A 297 3.27 27.58 -21.50
CA THR A 297 3.08 28.84 -20.79
C THR A 297 2.71 28.63 -19.32
N LYS A 298 1.93 27.59 -19.00
CA LYS A 298 1.71 27.17 -17.60
C LYS A 298 3.04 26.84 -16.93
N VAL A 299 3.86 26.01 -17.56
CA VAL A 299 5.20 25.63 -17.02
C VAL A 299 6.07 26.86 -16.76
N GLN A 300 6.01 27.86 -17.65
CA GLN A 300 6.77 29.10 -17.49
C GLN A 300 6.10 30.18 -16.64
N ASN A 301 5.12 29.84 -15.80
CA ASN A 301 4.40 30.78 -14.92
C ASN A 301 3.80 31.98 -15.70
N GLY A 302 3.17 31.71 -16.84
CA GLY A 302 2.48 32.71 -17.64
C GLY A 302 3.30 33.39 -18.73
N MET A 303 4.60 33.08 -18.85
CA MET A 303 5.41 33.59 -19.97
C MET A 303 5.10 32.85 -21.28
N PRO A 304 4.95 33.56 -22.42
CA PRO A 304 4.72 32.93 -23.72
C PRO A 304 5.87 32.03 -24.15
N VAL A 305 5.56 30.84 -24.67
CA VAL A 305 6.55 29.92 -25.25
C VAL A 305 6.14 29.34 -26.59
N ASN A 306 7.12 28.96 -27.39
CA ASN A 306 6.90 28.09 -28.54
C ASN A 306 6.77 26.63 -28.06
N GLY A 307 5.54 26.20 -27.77
CA GLY A 307 5.25 24.87 -27.26
C GLY A 307 5.80 23.72 -28.11
N TRP A 308 5.82 23.88 -29.43
CA TRP A 308 6.29 22.85 -30.36
C TRP A 308 7.79 22.55 -30.25
N LYS A 309 8.58 23.54 -29.83
CA LYS A 309 10.02 23.38 -29.57
C LYS A 309 10.35 23.19 -28.10
N PHE A 310 9.45 23.63 -27.23
CA PHE A 310 9.58 23.56 -25.79
C PHE A 310 9.48 22.11 -25.29
N TRP A 311 8.45 21.41 -25.74
CA TRP A 311 8.23 20.01 -25.41
C TRP A 311 9.03 19.08 -26.32
N LYS A 312 9.50 17.97 -25.75
CA LYS A 312 10.31 16.94 -26.41
C LYS A 312 9.76 15.56 -26.11
N TYR A 313 9.94 14.62 -27.00
CA TYR A 313 9.66 13.21 -26.78
C TYR A 313 10.94 12.40 -27.01
N THR A 314 11.00 11.20 -26.43
CA THR A 314 12.04 10.21 -26.72
C THR A 314 11.51 9.25 -27.76
N ASP A 315 12.17 9.16 -28.91
CA ASP A 315 11.80 8.23 -29.97
C ASP A 315 12.13 6.79 -29.54
N GLU A 316 11.12 5.94 -29.39
CA GLU A 316 11.29 4.56 -28.86
C GLU A 316 12.18 3.67 -29.71
N LYS A 317 12.26 3.93 -31.03
CA LYS A 317 13.06 3.12 -31.96
C LYS A 317 14.52 3.51 -31.95
N SER A 318 14.83 4.78 -31.73
CA SER A 318 16.18 5.32 -31.83
C SER A 318 16.79 5.79 -30.50
N GLY A 319 15.98 5.89 -29.43
CA GLY A 319 16.37 6.42 -28.13
C GLY A 319 16.73 7.91 -28.15
N LYS A 320 16.52 8.61 -29.27
CA LYS A 320 16.91 10.01 -29.44
C LYS A 320 15.80 10.95 -28.99
N VAL A 321 16.19 12.05 -28.37
CA VAL A 321 15.28 13.11 -27.94
C VAL A 321 15.02 14.08 -29.09
N HIS A 322 13.74 14.33 -29.37
CA HIS A 322 13.30 15.22 -30.43
C HIS A 322 12.22 16.20 -29.95
N PRO A 323 12.20 17.46 -30.44
CA PRO A 323 11.07 18.35 -30.20
C PRO A 323 9.78 17.78 -30.80
N ILE A 324 8.65 18.04 -30.14
CA ILE A 324 7.34 17.58 -30.63
C ILE A 324 6.93 18.25 -31.95
N GLU A 325 7.62 19.31 -32.38
CA GLU A 325 7.49 19.90 -33.72
C GLU A 325 7.63 18.85 -34.84
N ARG A 326 8.39 17.76 -34.62
CA ARG A 326 8.49 16.65 -35.57
C ARG A 326 7.23 15.80 -35.68
N LEU A 327 6.39 15.81 -34.66
CA LEU A 327 5.10 15.12 -34.60
C LEU A 327 3.97 15.96 -35.21
N ARG A 328 4.27 17.21 -35.60
CA ARG A 328 3.29 18.12 -36.19
C ARG A 328 3.00 17.69 -37.63
N LYS A 329 1.77 17.25 -37.88
CA LYS A 329 1.25 17.12 -39.26
C LYS A 329 1.18 18.52 -39.89
N LYS A 330 1.69 18.66 -41.12
CA LYS A 330 1.64 19.92 -41.88
C LYS A 330 0.26 20.16 -42.47
#